data_AF-A0A2E3F3X5-F1
#
_entry.id   AF-A0A2E3F3X5-F1
#
_cell.length_a   1.000
_cell.length_b   1.000
_cell.length_c   1.000
_cell.angle_alpha   90.00
_cell.angle_beta   90.00
_cell.angle_gamma   90.00
#
_symmetry.space_group_name_H-M   'P 1'
#
loop_
_entity.id
_entity.type
_entity.pdbx_description
1 polymer ?
#
loop_
_entity_poly.entity_id
_entity_poly.type
_entity_poly.pdbx_seq_one_letter_code
_entity_poly.pdbx_strand_id
1 'polypeptide(L)'
;MKKINGILTLFVIVISLWSCSKDSAFEEEEIQPPVESELEIYKPQEFGDMDYEDDSSTWSFDRSRESEHFIIFWDAKYNDLDPGSTSIPEQYRVNIDNLLEKAEVFYDLNVEQLKFADLNLENTKLNTYKMMIFLYYQDEWLATGGGYDDVIGALWISPGTTQPAGHTLAHEIGHSFQYQVFSDLGNGHGFRYGFGGNGGNGFWEQTAQWQAFKAFPSQVFTAYDFSVYIENYNKHLHHENYRYASYFIHYYWTQLHGQEFIGRLWREAEQPEDPIQAYMRLTGIDTEALNDEIYDAASKMLTWDLDELRDLGEDYIGAQKFDYTTGEDGTHTVAKTYAPQTTGYNVIPLKVPEANTEVQVNFQGKANAAGFNTVDASIAGWRYGFVALKNGGERVYGTMHSSAEGEYAFSVPENCSKLWLVVTGAPTQYSAHAWDDDNSNDAEWPYAVKFTNTNILGYVDSSGDETPESKDFMYNLTFPADAEAYSGKTVAVDADQLATAFQLSSNEITAKIGGAIKFYAINSNGDLISQTTANGYGHWFSSAGDVVNWGDTAYVFSEFDEAGLKFSVGQYPGRLTTGDTYTIKQALVYEYESGKSVQATFTFDIEIE
;
A
#
# COMPACT_ATOMS: atom_id res chain seq x y z
N MET A 1 39.42 -50.45 -58.55
CA MET A 1 40.74 -51.02 -58.20
C MET A 1 41.04 -50.69 -56.74
N LYS A 2 41.44 -51.71 -55.97
CA LYS A 2 42.20 -51.70 -54.71
C LYS A 2 41.73 -50.83 -53.51
N LYS A 3 41.26 -51.58 -52.50
CA LYS A 3 41.30 -51.46 -51.03
C LYS A 3 42.16 -50.35 -50.40
N ILE A 4 41.74 -49.80 -49.25
CA ILE A 4 42.23 -50.15 -47.89
C ILE A 4 41.46 -49.39 -46.78
N ASN A 5 41.10 -50.15 -45.73
CA ASN A 5 40.70 -49.94 -44.34
C ASN A 5 40.59 -48.52 -43.70
N GLY A 6 39.55 -48.36 -42.86
CA GLY A 6 39.50 -47.39 -41.77
C GLY A 6 38.29 -47.62 -40.85
N ILE A 7 38.58 -47.95 -39.59
CA ILE A 7 37.71 -48.24 -38.43
C ILE A 7 36.46 -47.34 -38.33
N LEU A 8 35.30 -47.96 -38.08
CA LEU A 8 34.02 -47.32 -37.78
C LEU A 8 33.86 -47.23 -36.25
N THR A 9 34.04 -46.04 -35.68
CA THR A 9 33.63 -45.72 -34.29
C THR A 9 32.40 -44.83 -34.38
N LEU A 10 31.27 -45.35 -33.90
CA LEU A 10 29.98 -44.69 -33.84
C LEU A 10 29.98 -43.70 -32.65
N PHE A 11 30.01 -42.40 -32.92
CA PHE A 11 29.80 -41.36 -31.90
C PHE A 11 28.28 -41.16 -31.73
N VAL A 12 27.74 -41.59 -30.58
CA VAL A 12 26.39 -41.23 -30.15
C VAL A 12 26.49 -39.86 -29.49
N ILE A 13 25.97 -38.83 -30.17
CA ILE A 13 25.79 -37.49 -29.60
C ILE A 13 24.46 -37.52 -28.84
N VAL A 14 24.54 -37.44 -27.51
CA VAL A 14 23.39 -37.16 -26.64
C VAL A 14 23.27 -35.64 -26.55
N ILE A 15 22.20 -35.08 -27.09
CA ILE A 15 21.82 -33.68 -26.90
C ILE A 15 20.96 -33.64 -25.63
N SER A 16 21.53 -33.21 -24.52
CA SER A 16 20.80 -32.82 -23.32
C SER A 16 20.33 -31.37 -23.48
N LEU A 17 19.02 -31.19 -23.56
CA LEU A 17 18.35 -29.89 -23.45
C LEU A 17 18.38 -29.46 -21.99
N TRP A 18 19.16 -28.42 -21.69
CA TRP A 18 19.09 -27.69 -20.42
C TRP A 18 18.35 -26.38 -20.68
N SER A 19 17.21 -26.22 -20.00
CA SER A 19 16.43 -25.00 -19.92
C SER A 19 17.07 -24.10 -18.86
N CYS A 20 17.53 -22.91 -19.24
CA CYS A 20 18.05 -21.91 -18.31
C CYS A 20 16.87 -21.19 -17.62
N SER A 21 16.60 -21.50 -16.35
CA SER A 21 16.04 -20.54 -15.41
C SER A 21 17.20 -19.66 -14.93
N LYS A 22 17.08 -18.34 -15.09
CA LYS A 22 17.96 -17.37 -14.42
C LYS A 22 17.38 -17.12 -13.04
N ASP A 23 17.75 -17.95 -12.08
CA ASP A 23 17.73 -17.56 -10.68
C ASP A 23 18.98 -16.72 -10.45
N SER A 24 18.83 -15.43 -10.11
CA SER A 24 19.95 -14.63 -9.62
C SER A 24 20.24 -15.03 -8.18
N ALA A 25 21.00 -16.11 -8.02
CA ALA A 25 21.63 -16.43 -6.75
C ALA A 25 22.67 -15.33 -6.45
N PHE A 26 22.48 -14.63 -5.33
CA PHE A 26 23.52 -13.81 -4.72
C PHE A 26 24.68 -14.75 -4.37
N GLU A 27 25.82 -14.61 -5.05
CA GLU A 27 27.07 -15.23 -4.63
C GLU A 27 27.53 -14.53 -3.35
N GLU A 28 27.71 -15.29 -2.26
CA GLU A 28 28.39 -14.81 -1.05
C GLU A 28 29.81 -14.37 -1.44
N GLU A 29 30.05 -13.07 -1.47
CA GLU A 29 31.40 -12.52 -1.61
C GLU A 29 32.22 -12.79 -0.35
N GLU A 30 33.46 -13.21 -0.56
CA GLU A 30 34.44 -13.54 0.46
C GLU A 30 34.77 -12.28 1.28
N ILE A 31 34.51 -12.33 2.60
CA ILE A 31 34.66 -11.20 3.55
C ILE A 31 36.10 -10.67 3.51
N GLN A 32 36.27 -9.47 2.92
CA GLN A 32 37.49 -8.69 3.12
C GLN A 32 37.47 -8.09 4.54
N PRO A 33 38.62 -7.98 5.22
CA PRO A 33 38.68 -7.33 6.53
C PRO A 33 38.18 -5.88 6.43
N PRO A 34 37.50 -5.35 7.45
CA PRO A 34 36.98 -3.98 7.43
C PRO A 34 38.14 -3.00 7.19
N VAL A 35 37.95 -2.12 6.20
CA VAL A 35 38.84 -0.98 6.00
C VAL A 35 38.67 -0.09 7.24
N GLU A 36 39.77 0.27 7.92
CA GLU A 36 39.72 1.33 8.95
C GLU A 36 39.19 2.59 8.28
N SER A 37 37.96 3.00 8.63
CA SER A 37 37.32 4.18 8.06
C SER A 37 37.99 5.43 8.63
N GLU A 38 38.32 6.40 7.76
CA GLU A 38 38.87 7.70 8.18
C GLU A 38 37.81 8.64 8.80
N LEU A 39 36.53 8.25 8.85
CA LEU A 39 35.45 9.05 9.42
C LEU A 39 35.50 9.10 10.96
N GLU A 40 35.31 10.30 11.51
CA GLU A 40 35.26 10.58 12.94
C GLU A 40 33.86 10.30 13.54
N ILE A 41 33.77 10.26 14.88
CA ILE A 41 32.49 10.20 15.59
C ILE A 41 32.14 11.59 16.09
N TYR A 42 31.01 12.14 15.63
CA TYR A 42 30.51 13.42 16.13
C TYR A 42 30.10 13.30 17.60
N LYS A 43 30.39 14.32 18.41
CA LYS A 43 29.89 14.42 19.79
C LYS A 43 28.78 15.46 19.84
N PRO A 44 27.51 15.04 19.96
CA PRO A 44 26.37 15.93 20.15
C PRO A 44 26.57 16.91 21.30
N GLN A 45 26.11 18.15 21.11
CA GLN A 45 26.22 19.20 22.13
C GLN A 45 25.53 18.81 23.44
N GLU A 46 24.41 18.08 23.36
CA GLU A 46 23.68 17.61 24.53
C GLU A 46 24.47 16.62 25.41
N PHE A 47 25.49 15.96 24.85
CA PHE A 47 26.33 15.04 25.62
C PHE A 47 27.42 15.76 26.42
N GLY A 48 27.64 17.06 26.19
CA GLY A 48 28.55 17.89 26.98
C GLY A 48 29.94 17.26 27.15
N ASP A 49 30.34 17.06 28.40
CA ASP A 49 31.65 16.49 28.77
C ASP A 49 31.69 14.95 28.76
N MET A 50 30.69 14.26 28.19
CA MET A 50 30.67 12.79 28.10
C MET A 50 31.96 12.28 27.45
N ASP A 51 32.61 11.32 28.10
CA ASP A 51 33.83 10.70 27.60
C ASP A 51 33.51 9.30 27.07
N TYR A 52 33.58 9.11 25.75
CA TYR A 52 33.29 7.81 25.13
C TYR A 52 34.34 6.73 25.49
N GLU A 53 35.53 7.13 25.95
CA GLU A 53 36.56 6.22 26.45
C GLU A 53 36.30 5.74 27.89
N ASP A 54 35.37 6.40 28.61
CA ASP A 54 34.97 5.99 29.97
C ASP A 54 33.77 5.04 29.86
N ASP A 55 33.99 3.75 30.15
CA ASP A 55 32.94 2.73 30.18
C ASP A 55 31.78 3.08 31.14
N SER A 56 31.99 3.96 32.13
CA SER A 56 30.90 4.43 33.00
C SER A 56 29.98 5.48 32.36
N SER A 57 30.35 6.04 31.20
CA SER A 57 29.51 6.95 30.43
C SER A 57 28.25 6.25 29.91
N THR A 58 27.18 7.02 29.64
CA THR A 58 25.94 6.49 29.05
C THR A 58 26.23 5.73 27.75
N TRP A 59 27.06 6.32 26.89
CA TRP A 59 27.57 5.71 25.67
C TRP A 59 29.09 5.65 25.75
N SER A 60 29.66 4.52 25.35
CA SER A 60 31.11 4.26 25.41
C SER A 60 31.55 3.38 24.25
N PHE A 61 32.80 3.55 23.81
CA PHE A 61 33.39 2.72 22.76
C PHE A 61 33.50 1.24 23.13
N ASP A 62 33.64 0.93 24.43
CA ASP A 62 33.62 -0.46 24.93
C ASP A 62 32.26 -1.16 24.69
N ARG A 63 31.21 -0.36 24.51
CA ARG A 63 29.85 -0.79 24.16
C ARG A 63 29.40 -0.24 22.82
N SER A 64 30.27 -0.39 21.82
CA SER A 64 30.00 0.04 20.47
C SER A 64 30.52 -0.92 19.41
N ARG A 65 30.02 -0.75 18.19
CA ARG A 65 30.56 -1.36 16.98
C ARG A 65 30.40 -0.39 15.82
N GLU A 66 31.29 -0.49 14.84
CA GLU A 66 31.25 0.37 13.66
C GLU A 66 31.32 -0.43 12.37
N SER A 67 30.73 0.16 11.33
CA SER A 67 30.93 -0.17 9.92
C SER A 67 31.57 1.04 9.23
N GLU A 68 31.57 1.13 7.89
CA GLU A 68 32.19 2.24 7.19
C GLU A 68 31.54 3.59 7.54
N HIS A 69 30.21 3.67 7.45
CA HIS A 69 29.45 4.91 7.59
C HIS A 69 28.67 5.03 8.90
N PHE A 70 28.61 3.98 9.73
CA PHE A 70 27.86 3.99 10.98
C PHE A 70 28.70 3.59 12.19
N ILE A 71 28.35 4.16 13.34
CA ILE A 71 28.66 3.64 14.66
C ILE A 71 27.36 3.34 15.41
N ILE A 72 27.30 2.21 16.09
CA ILE A 72 26.23 1.88 17.02
C ILE A 72 26.77 1.80 18.44
N PHE A 73 26.14 2.55 19.36
CA PHE A 73 26.32 2.44 20.79
C PHE A 73 25.14 1.68 21.41
N TRP A 74 25.38 0.92 22.47
CA TRP A 74 24.31 0.26 23.22
C TRP A 74 24.35 0.53 24.72
N ASP A 75 23.15 0.45 25.32
CA ASP A 75 22.87 0.79 26.71
C ASP A 75 23.77 -0.01 27.68
N ALA A 76 24.25 0.64 28.74
CA ALA A 76 25.04 0.02 29.80
C ALA A 76 24.37 -1.20 30.44
N LYS A 77 23.04 -1.37 30.33
CA LYS A 77 22.35 -2.59 30.79
C LYS A 77 22.76 -3.87 30.06
N TYR A 78 23.33 -3.78 28.86
CA TYR A 78 23.96 -4.95 28.22
C TYR A 78 25.26 -5.37 28.93
N ASN A 79 25.86 -4.48 29.73
CA ASN A 79 27.21 -4.63 30.30
C ASN A 79 28.23 -4.90 29.18
N ASP A 80 29.24 -5.73 29.45
CA ASP A 80 30.29 -6.13 28.48
C ASP A 80 29.80 -7.20 27.48
N LEU A 81 28.49 -7.47 27.42
CA LEU A 81 27.94 -8.50 26.55
C LEU A 81 27.57 -7.90 25.20
N ASP A 82 27.91 -8.64 24.15
CA ASP A 82 27.38 -8.43 22.81
C ASP A 82 25.84 -8.49 22.86
N PRO A 83 25.12 -7.48 22.33
CA PRO A 83 23.65 -7.48 22.27
C PRO A 83 23.06 -8.72 21.57
N GLY A 84 23.78 -9.36 20.66
CA GLY A 84 23.36 -10.59 19.98
C GLY A 84 23.63 -11.87 20.77
N SER A 85 24.28 -11.78 21.93
CA SER A 85 24.68 -12.94 22.72
C SER A 85 23.50 -13.75 23.24
N THR A 86 23.63 -15.08 23.24
CA THR A 86 22.65 -15.99 23.86
C THR A 86 22.49 -15.78 25.37
N SER A 87 23.42 -15.06 26.01
CA SER A 87 23.32 -14.69 27.43
C SER A 87 22.35 -13.54 27.69
N ILE A 88 22.02 -12.74 26.67
CA ILE A 88 20.99 -11.71 26.73
C ILE A 88 19.61 -12.37 26.62
N PRO A 89 18.57 -11.91 27.34
CA PRO A 89 17.20 -12.41 27.13
C PRO A 89 16.75 -12.16 25.69
N GLU A 90 16.08 -13.13 25.07
CA GLU A 90 15.72 -13.12 23.65
C GLU A 90 15.05 -11.81 23.21
N GLN A 91 14.11 -11.27 23.99
CA GLN A 91 13.41 -10.02 23.68
C GLN A 91 14.33 -8.78 23.54
N TYR A 92 15.55 -8.83 24.08
CA TYR A 92 16.53 -7.74 23.98
C TYR A 92 17.71 -8.06 23.05
N ARG A 93 17.70 -9.21 22.36
CA ARG A 93 18.84 -9.61 21.54
C ARG A 93 18.86 -8.91 20.18
N VAL A 94 19.91 -8.17 19.88
CA VAL A 94 20.07 -7.55 18.55
C VAL A 94 21.36 -8.04 17.91
N ASN A 95 21.26 -8.63 16.72
CA ASN A 95 22.45 -8.97 15.93
C ASN A 95 23.05 -7.68 15.35
N ILE A 96 24.09 -7.17 16.01
CA ILE A 96 24.71 -5.89 15.65
C ILE A 96 25.41 -5.94 14.29
N ASP A 97 26.04 -7.06 13.93
CA ASP A 97 26.72 -7.19 12.62
C ASP A 97 25.70 -7.13 11.49
N ASN A 98 24.59 -7.88 11.61
CA ASN A 98 23.53 -7.85 10.61
C ASN A 98 22.84 -6.47 10.54
N LEU A 99 22.69 -5.78 11.67
CA LEU A 99 22.13 -4.43 11.70
C LEU A 99 23.03 -3.45 10.94
N LEU A 100 24.34 -3.46 11.21
CA LEU A 100 25.29 -2.59 10.53
C LEU A 100 25.40 -2.91 9.04
N GLU A 101 25.42 -4.20 8.66
CA GLU A 101 25.37 -4.62 7.26
C GLU A 101 24.14 -4.06 6.53
N LYS A 102 22.96 -4.13 7.16
CA LYS A 102 21.73 -3.52 6.61
C LYS A 102 21.80 -2.00 6.57
N ALA A 103 22.38 -1.37 7.58
CA ALA A 103 22.54 0.09 7.61
C ALA A 103 23.39 0.58 6.43
N GLU A 104 24.49 -0.11 6.09
CA GLU A 104 25.32 0.21 4.93
C GLU A 104 24.54 0.09 3.61
N VAL A 105 23.74 -0.97 3.44
CA VAL A 105 22.87 -1.10 2.26
C VAL A 105 21.89 0.07 2.14
N PHE A 106 21.34 0.54 3.26
CA PHE A 106 20.42 1.68 3.27
C PHE A 106 21.14 3.01 3.08
N TYR A 107 22.41 3.13 3.49
CA TYR A 107 23.26 4.27 3.18
C TYR A 107 23.50 4.34 1.68
N ASP A 108 23.96 3.25 1.06
CA ASP A 108 24.16 3.17 -0.39
C ASP A 108 22.89 3.49 -1.17
N LEU A 109 21.73 3.00 -0.73
CA LEU A 109 20.46 3.36 -1.33
C LEU A 109 20.24 4.88 -1.32
N ASN A 110 20.44 5.54 -0.18
CA ASN A 110 20.15 6.96 -0.03
C ASN A 110 21.19 7.88 -0.66
N VAL A 111 22.46 7.48 -0.70
CA VAL A 111 23.54 8.27 -1.30
C VAL A 111 23.67 7.97 -2.79
N GLU A 112 23.66 6.71 -3.20
CA GLU A 112 23.99 6.32 -4.57
C GLU A 112 22.80 6.23 -5.51
N GLN A 113 21.62 5.85 -5.01
CA GLN A 113 20.45 5.64 -5.87
C GLN A 113 19.43 6.79 -5.75
N LEU A 114 19.00 7.09 -4.52
CA LEU A 114 17.96 8.08 -4.27
C LEU A 114 18.52 9.51 -4.15
N LYS A 115 19.84 9.63 -3.96
CA LYS A 115 20.60 10.88 -3.91
C LYS A 115 20.16 11.85 -2.79
N PHE A 116 19.60 11.40 -1.67
CA PHE A 116 19.23 12.31 -0.57
C PHE A 116 20.44 13.10 -0.03
N ALA A 117 21.63 12.49 -0.06
CA ALA A 117 22.89 13.19 0.16
C ALA A 117 23.72 13.25 -1.13
N ASP A 118 24.55 14.29 -1.24
CA ASP A 118 25.54 14.45 -2.30
C ASP A 118 26.92 14.66 -1.67
N LEU A 119 27.76 13.62 -1.75
CA LEU A 119 29.11 13.64 -1.18
C LEU A 119 30.06 14.64 -1.87
N ASN A 120 29.66 15.23 -3.00
CA ASN A 120 30.44 16.28 -3.66
C ASN A 120 30.18 17.68 -3.06
N LEU A 121 29.21 17.82 -2.15
CA LEU A 121 28.98 19.07 -1.45
C LEU A 121 30.16 19.38 -0.54
N GLU A 122 30.78 20.56 -0.72
CA GLU A 122 31.98 20.98 0.01
C GLU A 122 31.82 20.91 1.54
N ASN A 123 30.60 21.09 2.04
CA ASN A 123 30.30 21.14 3.47
C ASN A 123 29.57 19.90 4.00
N THR A 124 29.33 18.87 3.19
CA THR A 124 28.62 17.67 3.68
C THR A 124 29.41 17.04 4.81
N LYS A 125 28.70 16.72 5.90
CA LYS A 125 29.30 16.14 7.10
C LYS A 125 29.50 14.64 6.99
N LEU A 126 28.95 14.00 5.97
CA LEU A 126 29.15 12.59 5.69
C LEU A 126 30.58 12.24 5.26
N ASN A 127 31.35 13.21 4.74
CA ASN A 127 32.78 13.04 4.45
C ASN A 127 33.67 13.18 5.70
N THR A 128 33.08 13.49 6.87
CA THR A 128 33.83 13.73 8.11
C THR A 128 33.35 12.81 9.23
N TYR A 129 32.04 12.58 9.34
CA TYR A 129 31.44 11.88 10.46
C TYR A 129 30.65 10.65 10.02
N LYS A 130 30.68 9.61 10.85
CA LYS A 130 29.74 8.49 10.78
C LYS A 130 28.35 8.91 11.29
N MET A 131 27.31 8.35 10.70
CA MET A 131 25.97 8.38 11.28
C MET A 131 25.92 7.55 12.56
N MET A 132 25.06 7.96 13.51
CA MET A 132 25.07 7.40 14.86
C MET A 132 23.80 6.60 15.16
N ILE A 133 23.95 5.41 15.75
CA ILE A 133 22.84 4.54 16.17
C ILE A 133 22.92 4.34 17.68
N PHE A 134 21.81 4.51 18.39
CA PHE A 134 21.72 4.30 19.84
C PHE A 134 20.71 3.21 20.18
N LEU A 135 21.19 2.06 20.65
CA LEU A 135 20.38 0.92 21.05
C LEU A 135 20.06 0.96 22.55
N TYR A 136 18.80 1.24 22.87
CA TYR A 136 18.28 1.31 24.23
C TYR A 136 17.86 -0.07 24.72
N TYR A 137 18.24 -0.43 25.94
CA TYR A 137 17.74 -1.65 26.58
C TYR A 137 16.43 -1.31 27.33
N GLN A 138 15.32 -1.50 26.63
CA GLN A 138 13.97 -1.17 27.12
C GLN A 138 12.89 -1.99 26.44
N ASP A 139 11.71 -2.06 27.07
CA ASP A 139 10.53 -2.74 26.51
C ASP A 139 9.73 -1.81 25.60
N GLU A 140 9.79 -0.50 25.85
CA GLU A 140 9.05 0.51 25.10
C GLU A 140 9.53 0.58 23.64
N TRP A 141 8.56 0.61 22.72
CA TRP A 141 8.82 0.82 21.30
C TRP A 141 9.52 2.17 21.09
N LEU A 142 10.73 2.11 20.55
CA LEU A 142 11.51 3.27 20.15
C LEU A 142 12.11 2.96 18.79
N ALA A 143 11.66 3.69 17.79
CA ALA A 143 12.25 3.76 16.46
C ALA A 143 12.11 5.22 16.05
N THR A 144 13.22 5.93 15.99
CA THR A 144 13.22 7.35 15.64
C THR A 144 14.49 7.66 14.90
N GLY A 145 14.36 8.08 13.65
CA GLY A 145 15.41 8.65 12.85
C GLY A 145 15.37 10.17 12.86
N GLY A 146 16.53 10.78 12.74
CA GLY A 146 16.70 12.22 12.76
C GLY A 146 18.17 12.56 12.74
N GLY A 147 18.62 13.42 13.66
CA GLY A 147 20.03 13.75 13.75
C GLY A 147 20.34 14.73 14.86
N TYR A 148 21.61 15.11 14.93
CA TYR A 148 22.15 15.97 15.96
C TYR A 148 22.67 17.30 15.41
N ASP A 149 22.28 18.38 16.09
CA ASP A 149 22.86 19.73 15.98
C ASP A 149 22.89 20.32 14.56
N ASP A 150 22.02 19.83 13.67
CA ASP A 150 22.05 20.09 12.23
C ASP A 150 23.41 19.74 11.60
N VAL A 151 24.09 18.72 12.12
CA VAL A 151 25.39 18.23 11.66
C VAL A 151 25.29 16.86 11.02
N ILE A 152 24.78 15.86 11.74
CA ILE A 152 24.85 14.46 11.31
C ILE A 152 23.55 13.71 11.59
N GLY A 153 23.16 12.86 10.65
CA GLY A 153 22.06 11.91 10.82
C GLY A 153 22.31 10.92 11.96
N ALA A 154 21.25 10.58 12.68
CA ALA A 154 21.27 9.61 13.76
C ALA A 154 19.94 8.87 13.87
N LEU A 155 19.92 7.74 14.58
CA LEU A 155 18.71 7.03 14.97
C LEU A 155 18.80 6.43 16.37
N TRP A 156 17.66 6.38 17.05
CA TRP A 156 17.48 5.80 18.38
C TRP A 156 16.50 4.63 18.27
N ILE A 157 16.90 3.46 18.77
CA ILE A 157 16.18 2.21 18.58
C ILE A 157 16.06 1.40 19.87
N SER A 158 15.00 0.62 20.00
CA SER A 158 14.88 -0.46 20.97
C SER A 158 14.79 -1.83 20.27
N PRO A 159 15.18 -2.93 20.94
CA PRO A 159 15.28 -4.25 20.32
C PRO A 159 14.00 -4.73 19.61
N GLY A 160 12.82 -4.41 20.16
CA GLY A 160 11.54 -4.78 19.57
C GLY A 160 11.23 -4.13 18.21
N THR A 161 11.99 -3.11 17.82
CA THR A 161 11.81 -2.37 16.56
C THR A 161 12.77 -2.79 15.45
N THR A 162 13.86 -3.50 15.81
CA THR A 162 14.95 -3.86 14.91
C THR A 162 15.29 -5.36 14.95
N GLN A 163 14.34 -6.18 15.42
CA GLN A 163 14.42 -7.64 15.38
C GLN A 163 13.33 -8.21 14.45
N PRO A 164 13.69 -8.66 13.23
CA PRO A 164 14.99 -8.54 12.57
C PRO A 164 15.26 -7.10 12.08
N ALA A 165 16.51 -6.80 11.71
CA ALA A 165 16.88 -5.58 11.02
C ALA A 165 16.21 -5.55 9.63
N GLY A 166 15.12 -4.79 9.52
CA GLY A 166 14.20 -4.85 8.38
C GLY A 166 13.64 -3.48 7.99
N HIS A 167 12.40 -3.47 7.52
CA HIS A 167 11.71 -2.29 7.01
C HIS A 167 11.74 -1.08 7.97
N THR A 168 11.46 -1.30 9.26
CA THR A 168 11.51 -0.25 10.28
C THR A 168 12.89 0.42 10.35
N LEU A 169 13.98 -0.35 10.30
CA LEU A 169 15.33 0.21 10.32
C LEU A 169 15.62 1.04 9.05
N ALA A 170 15.17 0.59 7.88
CA ALA A 170 15.30 1.34 6.63
C ALA A 170 14.51 2.65 6.67
N HIS A 171 13.31 2.64 7.28
CA HIS A 171 12.50 3.83 7.48
C HIS A 171 13.22 4.86 8.36
N GLU A 172 13.74 4.46 9.52
CA GLU A 172 14.44 5.38 10.42
C GLU A 172 15.75 5.92 9.81
N ILE A 173 16.51 5.08 9.10
CA ILE A 173 17.68 5.56 8.37
C ILE A 173 17.26 6.53 7.25
N GLY A 174 16.11 6.31 6.61
CA GLY A 174 15.51 7.25 5.68
C GLY A 174 15.33 8.64 6.28
N HIS A 175 14.80 8.73 7.52
CA HIS A 175 14.72 9.99 8.26
C HIS A 175 16.08 10.58 8.59
N SER A 176 17.10 9.77 8.90
CA SER A 176 18.46 10.28 9.11
C SER A 176 19.00 10.99 7.87
N PHE A 177 18.70 10.49 6.67
CA PHE A 177 19.06 11.15 5.41
C PHE A 177 18.20 12.38 5.09
N GLN A 178 16.91 12.34 5.39
CA GLN A 178 16.05 13.52 5.31
C GLN A 178 16.55 14.65 6.22
N TYR A 179 16.99 14.31 7.44
CA TYR A 179 17.64 15.26 8.34
C TYR A 179 18.95 15.80 7.74
N GLN A 180 19.76 14.91 7.17
CA GLN A 180 21.05 15.24 6.56
C GLN A 180 20.93 16.26 5.42
N VAL A 181 19.83 16.26 4.66
CA VAL A 181 19.57 17.29 3.62
C VAL A 181 19.67 18.70 4.21
N PHE A 182 19.03 18.93 5.36
CA PHE A 182 19.10 20.22 6.03
C PHE A 182 20.48 20.47 6.64
N SER A 183 21.11 19.45 7.22
CA SER A 183 22.48 19.58 7.74
C SER A 183 23.48 20.03 6.68
N ASP A 184 23.34 19.52 5.45
CA ASP A 184 24.25 19.82 4.36
C ASP A 184 23.96 21.17 3.69
N LEU A 185 22.69 21.59 3.61
CA LEU A 185 22.27 22.74 2.80
C LEU A 185 21.73 23.94 3.61
N GLY A 186 21.21 23.70 4.81
CA GLY A 186 20.62 24.71 5.70
C GLY A 186 19.39 25.42 5.10
N ASN A 187 19.17 26.68 5.52
CA ASN A 187 18.32 27.69 4.85
C ASN A 187 16.92 27.25 4.35
N GLY A 188 16.26 26.32 5.04
CA GLY A 188 14.89 25.91 4.70
C GLY A 188 14.81 24.80 3.63
N HIS A 189 15.89 24.06 3.38
CA HIS A 189 15.89 22.84 2.58
C HIS A 189 15.35 21.62 3.36
N GLY A 190 14.98 20.55 2.66
CA GLY A 190 14.66 19.26 3.29
C GLY A 190 13.37 19.22 4.11
N PHE A 191 12.39 20.09 3.84
CA PHE A 191 11.02 20.03 4.39
C PHE A 191 10.92 19.83 5.93
N ARG A 192 11.90 20.32 6.70
CA ARG A 192 11.88 20.31 8.18
C ARG A 192 11.00 21.42 8.77
N TYR A 193 9.84 21.66 8.16
CA TYR A 193 8.86 22.67 8.53
C TYR A 193 7.44 22.24 8.10
N GLY A 194 6.41 22.78 8.75
CA GLY A 194 5.03 22.52 8.38
C GLY A 194 4.51 23.45 7.27
N PHE A 195 3.46 23.01 6.58
CA PHE A 195 2.82 23.76 5.48
C PHE A 195 1.58 24.54 5.93
N GLY A 196 1.40 24.67 7.25
CA GLY A 196 0.24 25.28 7.92
C GLY A 196 -0.09 24.57 9.22
N GLY A 197 -1.12 25.06 9.93
CA GLY A 197 -1.68 24.39 11.11
C GLY A 197 -0.71 24.25 12.29
N ASN A 198 -0.56 23.03 12.79
CA ASN A 198 0.23 22.64 13.96
C ASN A 198 1.74 22.56 13.70
N GLY A 199 2.21 22.86 12.48
CA GLY A 199 3.62 22.98 12.16
C GLY A 199 4.34 21.69 11.75
N GLY A 200 3.60 20.57 11.61
CA GLY A 200 4.10 19.32 11.03
C GLY A 200 3.82 19.20 9.53
N ASN A 201 4.36 18.17 8.89
CA ASN A 201 3.98 17.76 7.54
C ASN A 201 4.00 16.24 7.35
N GLY A 202 3.05 15.72 6.57
CA GLY A 202 2.99 14.29 6.25
C GLY A 202 4.10 13.83 5.32
N PHE A 203 4.75 14.75 4.58
CA PHE A 203 5.78 14.45 3.58
C PHE A 203 7.02 13.76 4.17
N TRP A 204 7.36 14.12 5.40
CA TRP A 204 8.41 13.50 6.21
C TRP A 204 8.23 11.98 6.32
N GLU A 205 7.05 11.56 6.76
CA GLU A 205 6.72 10.15 6.99
C GLU A 205 6.53 9.36 5.69
N GLN A 206 5.78 9.92 4.72
CA GLN A 206 5.53 9.22 3.45
C GLN A 206 6.83 8.98 2.68
N THR A 207 7.80 9.89 2.77
CA THR A 207 9.08 9.75 2.07
C THR A 207 9.95 8.67 2.73
N ALA A 208 9.97 8.60 4.07
CA ALA A 208 10.73 7.55 4.76
C ALA A 208 10.14 6.16 4.49
N GLN A 209 8.81 6.06 4.41
CA GLN A 209 8.12 4.86 3.96
C GLN A 209 8.49 4.49 2.53
N TRP A 210 8.47 5.46 1.62
CA TRP A 210 8.92 5.22 0.25
C TRP A 210 10.39 4.73 0.20
N GLN A 211 11.30 5.38 0.92
CA GLN A 211 12.71 4.96 1.03
C GLN A 211 12.84 3.53 1.56
N ALA A 212 12.07 3.16 2.59
CA ALA A 212 12.05 1.80 3.13
C ALA A 212 11.52 0.78 2.11
N PHE A 213 10.45 1.10 1.38
CA PHE A 213 9.92 0.22 0.33
C PHE A 213 10.83 0.11 -0.90
N LYS A 214 11.71 1.09 -1.16
CA LYS A 214 12.78 0.90 -2.16
C LYS A 214 13.76 -0.20 -1.75
N ALA A 215 14.00 -0.39 -0.44
CA ALA A 215 14.79 -1.50 0.08
C ALA A 215 13.99 -2.81 0.22
N PHE A 216 12.67 -2.72 0.43
CA PHE A 216 11.76 -3.85 0.63
C PHE A 216 10.57 -3.82 -0.36
N PRO A 217 10.80 -3.91 -1.67
CA PRO A 217 9.75 -3.70 -2.68
C PRO A 217 8.60 -4.70 -2.57
N SER A 218 8.86 -5.95 -2.17
CA SER A 218 7.83 -6.96 -1.97
C SER A 218 6.81 -6.61 -0.87
N GLN A 219 7.11 -5.62 -0.02
CA GLN A 219 6.24 -5.22 1.09
C GLN A 219 5.31 -4.05 0.75
N VAL A 220 5.48 -3.40 -0.41
CA VAL A 220 4.71 -2.21 -0.82
C VAL A 220 3.20 -2.41 -0.69
N PHE A 221 2.69 -3.60 -1.01
CA PHE A 221 1.26 -3.89 -0.94
C PHE A 221 0.84 -4.78 0.24
N THR A 222 1.80 -5.43 0.91
CA THR A 222 1.53 -6.37 2.01
C THR A 222 1.65 -5.73 3.39
N ALA A 223 2.30 -4.57 3.49
CA ALA A 223 2.36 -3.78 4.71
C ALA A 223 0.99 -3.21 5.09
N TYR A 224 0.75 -3.03 6.39
CA TYR A 224 -0.48 -2.44 6.92
C TYR A 224 -0.81 -1.07 6.29
N ASP A 225 0.21 -0.30 5.92
CA ASP A 225 0.04 1.02 5.31
C ASP A 225 -0.78 0.98 4.01
N PHE A 226 -0.75 -0.12 3.26
CA PHE A 226 -1.55 -0.23 2.04
C PHE A 226 -3.07 -0.16 2.33
N SER A 227 -3.55 -0.79 3.40
CA SER A 227 -4.97 -0.68 3.77
C SER A 227 -5.33 0.74 4.19
N VAL A 228 -4.42 1.44 4.87
CA VAL A 228 -4.60 2.85 5.25
C VAL A 228 -4.66 3.75 4.01
N TYR A 229 -3.84 3.48 2.99
CA TYR A 229 -3.93 4.17 1.70
C TYR A 229 -5.31 3.97 1.06
N ILE A 230 -5.79 2.73 0.98
CA ILE A 230 -7.10 2.42 0.39
C ILE A 230 -8.28 3.07 1.14
N GLU A 231 -8.12 3.38 2.42
CA GLU A 231 -9.12 4.11 3.22
C GLU A 231 -9.09 5.62 3.01
N ASN A 232 -7.99 6.17 2.47
CA ASN A 232 -7.73 7.61 2.47
C ASN A 232 -7.29 8.18 1.12
N TYR A 233 -7.19 7.38 0.05
CA TYR A 233 -6.69 7.80 -1.26
C TYR A 233 -7.47 8.97 -1.90
N ASN A 234 -8.69 9.23 -1.45
CA ASN A 234 -9.50 10.37 -1.89
C ASN A 234 -9.08 11.70 -1.24
N LYS A 235 -8.22 11.68 -0.23
CA LYS A 235 -7.74 12.87 0.47
C LYS A 235 -6.56 13.53 -0.25
N HIS A 236 -6.17 14.71 0.23
CA HIS A 236 -4.98 15.41 -0.24
C HIS A 236 -3.72 14.57 0.02
N LEU A 237 -2.78 14.53 -0.93
CA LEU A 237 -1.56 13.72 -0.85
C LEU A 237 -0.77 13.89 0.46
N HIS A 238 -0.83 15.09 1.06
CA HIS A 238 -0.13 15.45 2.32
C HIS A 238 -1.00 15.37 3.59
N HIS A 239 -2.20 14.78 3.53
CA HIS A 239 -3.09 14.74 4.67
C HIS A 239 -2.57 13.81 5.79
N GLU A 240 -2.64 14.30 7.01
CA GLU A 240 -2.16 13.66 8.25
C GLU A 240 -2.74 12.26 8.55
N ASN A 241 -3.95 11.95 8.07
CA ASN A 241 -4.64 10.67 8.36
C ASN A 241 -3.92 9.46 7.79
N TYR A 242 -3.14 9.64 6.72
CA TYR A 242 -2.48 8.56 6.00
C TYR A 242 -1.05 8.92 5.61
N ARG A 243 -0.40 9.75 6.44
CA ARG A 243 0.98 10.21 6.26
C ARG A 243 2.01 9.09 6.06
N TYR A 244 1.80 7.91 6.64
CA TYR A 244 2.68 6.74 6.43
C TYR A 244 2.33 5.91 5.17
N ALA A 245 1.21 6.23 4.52
CA ALA A 245 0.64 5.42 3.45
C ALA A 245 0.59 6.15 2.09
N SER A 246 0.77 7.47 2.07
CA SER A 246 0.74 8.30 0.84
C SER A 246 2.05 8.27 0.03
N TYR A 247 2.68 7.09 -0.12
CA TYR A 247 4.00 6.93 -0.78
C TYR A 247 3.92 6.60 -2.27
N PHE A 248 2.73 6.32 -2.83
CA PHE A 248 2.59 5.93 -4.24
C PHE A 248 2.93 7.07 -5.22
N ILE A 249 2.71 8.33 -4.83
CA ILE A 249 3.03 9.48 -5.69
C ILE A 249 4.53 9.58 -5.97
N HIS A 250 5.39 9.14 -5.05
CA HIS A 250 6.83 9.10 -5.26
C HIS A 250 7.20 8.19 -6.43
N TYR A 251 6.60 7.00 -6.51
CA TYR A 251 6.81 6.08 -7.64
C TYR A 251 6.39 6.69 -8.98
N TYR A 252 5.28 7.43 -9.00
CA TYR A 252 4.83 8.13 -10.20
C TYR A 252 5.83 9.22 -10.62
N TRP A 253 6.26 10.08 -9.70
CA TRP A 253 7.25 11.12 -9.99
C TRP A 253 8.62 10.56 -10.38
N THR A 254 9.08 9.46 -9.78
CA THR A 254 10.34 8.83 -10.20
C THR A 254 10.24 8.15 -11.56
N GLN A 255 9.07 7.65 -11.94
CA GLN A 255 8.87 7.14 -13.29
C GLN A 255 8.95 8.25 -14.35
N LEU A 256 8.46 9.46 -14.02
CA LEU A 256 8.53 10.62 -14.92
C LEU A 256 9.95 11.22 -14.99
N HIS A 257 10.62 11.37 -13.85
CA HIS A 257 11.80 12.23 -13.71
C HIS A 257 13.07 11.48 -13.28
N GLY A 258 13.02 10.16 -13.13
CA GLY A 258 14.12 9.31 -12.68
C GLY A 258 14.15 9.09 -11.17
N GLN A 259 14.84 8.03 -10.73
CA GLN A 259 14.84 7.62 -9.31
C GLN A 259 15.48 8.64 -8.35
N GLU A 260 16.42 9.45 -8.82
CA GLU A 260 17.07 10.51 -8.02
C GLU A 260 16.17 11.73 -7.77
N PHE A 261 15.03 11.83 -8.46
CA PHE A 261 14.22 13.04 -8.46
C PHE A 261 13.64 13.38 -7.10
N ILE A 262 13.24 12.39 -6.29
CA ILE A 262 12.74 12.65 -4.94
C ILE A 262 13.84 13.23 -4.06
N GLY A 263 15.06 12.68 -4.11
CA GLY A 263 16.18 13.30 -3.40
C GLY A 263 16.40 14.74 -3.86
N ARG A 264 16.32 15.00 -5.18
CA ARG A 264 16.44 16.35 -5.75
C ARG A 264 15.36 17.29 -5.21
N LEU A 265 14.10 16.82 -5.14
CA LEU A 265 12.98 17.56 -4.59
C LEU A 265 13.25 17.99 -3.13
N TRP A 266 13.79 17.10 -2.32
CA TRP A 266 14.18 17.39 -0.94
C TRP A 266 15.34 18.39 -0.85
N ARG A 267 16.42 18.18 -1.63
CA ARG A 267 17.61 19.03 -1.64
C ARG A 267 17.32 20.44 -2.17
N GLU A 268 16.46 20.57 -3.17
CA GLU A 268 16.16 21.85 -3.81
C GLU A 268 14.92 22.55 -3.23
N ALA A 269 14.28 22.03 -2.17
CA ALA A 269 13.13 22.65 -1.51
C ALA A 269 13.46 24.05 -0.97
N GLU A 270 12.52 24.99 -1.08
CA GLU A 270 12.65 26.37 -0.59
C GLU A 270 11.51 26.72 0.39
N GLN A 271 11.81 26.81 1.69
CA GLN A 271 10.82 27.27 2.68
C GLN A 271 10.22 28.65 2.29
N PRO A 272 8.89 28.84 2.31
CA PRO A 272 7.87 27.99 2.93
C PRO A 272 7.08 27.10 1.96
N GLU A 273 7.62 26.76 0.79
CA GLU A 273 6.90 25.94 -0.18
C GLU A 273 6.67 24.52 0.34
N ASP A 274 5.53 23.92 -0.02
CA ASP A 274 5.27 22.50 0.21
C ASP A 274 5.85 21.63 -0.93
N PRO A 275 5.88 20.29 -0.79
CA PRO A 275 6.49 19.40 -1.78
C PRO A 275 5.86 19.47 -3.16
N ILE A 276 4.57 19.79 -3.26
CA ILE A 276 3.89 19.95 -4.55
C ILE A 276 4.28 21.28 -5.20
N GLN A 277 4.39 22.37 -4.42
CA GLN A 277 4.91 23.64 -4.91
C GLN A 277 6.36 23.51 -5.37
N ALA A 278 7.21 22.83 -4.59
CA ALA A 278 8.57 22.49 -4.98
C ALA A 278 8.58 21.68 -6.29
N TYR A 279 7.75 20.63 -6.37
CA TYR A 279 7.60 19.82 -7.57
C TYR A 279 7.24 20.65 -8.80
N MET A 280 6.22 21.52 -8.68
CA MET A 280 5.79 22.42 -9.74
C MET A 280 6.90 23.37 -10.19
N ARG A 281 7.63 23.96 -9.24
CA ARG A 281 8.77 24.85 -9.53
C ARG A 281 9.90 24.13 -10.26
N LEU A 282 10.27 22.94 -9.78
CA LEU A 282 11.39 22.16 -10.31
C LEU A 282 11.11 21.54 -11.68
N THR A 283 9.85 21.25 -11.98
CA THR A 283 9.41 20.68 -13.26
C THR A 283 8.88 21.73 -14.24
N GLY A 284 8.58 22.94 -13.75
CA GLY A 284 8.07 24.05 -14.56
C GLY A 284 6.60 23.90 -14.96
N ILE A 285 5.84 23.03 -14.29
CA ILE A 285 4.42 22.84 -14.55
C ILE A 285 3.58 23.85 -13.76
N ASP A 286 2.45 24.26 -14.34
CA ASP A 286 1.44 25.07 -13.66
C ASP A 286 0.36 24.17 -13.02
N THR A 287 -0.63 24.78 -12.37
CA THR A 287 -1.71 24.03 -11.69
C THR A 287 -2.55 23.21 -12.67
N GLU A 288 -2.69 23.64 -13.93
CA GLU A 288 -3.43 22.87 -14.93
C GLU A 288 -2.69 21.57 -15.26
N ALA A 289 -1.40 21.65 -15.56
CA ALA A 289 -0.55 20.49 -15.82
C ALA A 289 -0.38 19.60 -14.58
N LEU A 290 -0.29 20.16 -13.37
CA LEU A 290 -0.32 19.38 -12.13
C LEU A 290 -1.60 18.55 -12.03
N ASN A 291 -2.76 19.17 -12.26
CA ASN A 291 -4.05 18.46 -12.19
C ASN A 291 -4.15 17.34 -13.23
N ASP A 292 -3.59 17.55 -14.42
CA ASP A 292 -3.52 16.54 -15.48
C ASP A 292 -2.62 15.36 -15.06
N GLU A 293 -1.47 15.63 -14.43
CA GLU A 293 -0.57 14.60 -13.90
C GLU A 293 -1.18 13.84 -12.72
N ILE A 294 -1.91 14.51 -11.81
CA ILE A 294 -2.63 13.85 -10.71
C ILE A 294 -3.69 12.89 -11.27
N TYR A 295 -4.41 13.28 -12.32
CA TYR A 295 -5.35 12.39 -12.99
C TYR A 295 -4.66 11.18 -13.64
N ASP A 296 -3.56 11.41 -14.36
CA ASP A 296 -2.79 10.33 -14.98
C ASP A 296 -2.26 9.36 -13.91
N ALA A 297 -1.72 9.89 -12.81
CA ALA A 297 -1.29 9.11 -11.65
C ALA A 297 -2.44 8.27 -11.06
N ALA A 298 -3.61 8.88 -10.79
CA ALA A 298 -4.78 8.18 -10.28
C ALA A 298 -5.26 7.05 -11.23
N SER A 299 -5.26 7.32 -12.54
CA SER A 299 -5.66 6.34 -13.55
C SER A 299 -4.71 5.13 -13.62
N LYS A 300 -3.41 5.35 -13.36
CA LYS A 300 -2.40 4.27 -13.27
C LYS A 300 -2.47 3.55 -11.94
N MET A 301 -2.58 4.25 -10.81
CA MET A 301 -2.67 3.68 -9.46
C MET A 301 -3.92 2.81 -9.25
N LEU A 302 -5.00 3.03 -10.00
CA LEU A 302 -6.15 2.12 -10.03
C LEU A 302 -5.75 0.67 -10.36
N THR A 303 -4.81 0.50 -11.29
CA THR A 303 -4.34 -0.82 -11.75
C THR A 303 -2.85 -1.04 -11.50
N TRP A 304 -2.25 -0.18 -10.67
CA TRP A 304 -0.81 -0.15 -10.36
C TRP A 304 0.08 -0.13 -11.61
N ASP A 305 -0.35 0.53 -12.68
CA ASP A 305 0.37 0.56 -13.98
C ASP A 305 1.56 1.53 -13.97
N LEU A 306 2.49 1.28 -13.06
CA LEU A 306 3.83 1.87 -12.99
C LEU A 306 4.84 0.73 -13.07
N ASP A 307 5.96 0.93 -13.77
CA ASP A 307 6.90 -0.15 -14.06
C ASP A 307 7.42 -0.86 -12.82
N GLU A 308 7.62 -0.13 -11.72
CA GLU A 308 8.07 -0.70 -10.44
C GLU A 308 6.96 -1.40 -9.64
N LEU A 309 5.68 -1.13 -9.95
CA LEU A 309 4.54 -1.59 -9.16
C LEU A 309 3.68 -2.62 -9.89
N ARG A 310 3.77 -2.69 -11.23
CA ARG A 310 2.82 -3.44 -12.08
C ARG A 310 2.70 -4.91 -11.68
N ASP A 311 3.85 -5.56 -11.45
CA ASP A 311 3.90 -6.99 -11.12
C ASP A 311 3.56 -7.21 -9.63
N LEU A 312 4.02 -6.33 -8.74
CA LEU A 312 3.76 -6.41 -7.30
C LEU A 312 2.29 -6.13 -6.94
N GLY A 313 1.62 -5.30 -7.75
CA GLY A 313 0.26 -4.84 -7.54
C GLY A 313 -0.82 -5.68 -8.21
N GLU A 314 -0.47 -6.77 -8.91
CA GLU A 314 -1.43 -7.54 -9.72
C GLU A 314 -2.67 -7.99 -8.92
N ASP A 315 -2.46 -8.51 -7.71
CA ASP A 315 -3.52 -8.97 -6.81
C ASP A 315 -4.33 -7.84 -6.17
N TYR A 316 -3.86 -6.60 -6.31
CA TYR A 316 -4.43 -5.41 -5.68
C TYR A 316 -5.19 -4.52 -6.68
N ILE A 317 -5.29 -4.91 -7.96
CA ILE A 317 -5.98 -4.13 -9.00
C ILE A 317 -7.44 -3.86 -8.64
N GLY A 318 -7.80 -2.58 -8.55
CA GLY A 318 -9.15 -2.13 -8.21
C GLY A 318 -9.50 -2.32 -6.73
N ALA A 319 -8.52 -2.25 -5.83
CA ALA A 319 -8.74 -2.32 -4.38
C ALA A 319 -9.44 -1.06 -3.80
N GLN A 320 -9.47 0.05 -4.55
CA GLN A 320 -10.07 1.31 -4.12
C GLN A 320 -11.56 1.13 -3.77
N LYS A 321 -11.95 1.67 -2.60
CA LYS A 321 -13.32 1.66 -2.09
C LYS A 321 -14.09 2.87 -2.61
N PHE A 322 -15.41 2.73 -2.79
CA PHE A 322 -16.26 3.80 -3.27
C PHE A 322 -17.65 3.71 -2.63
N ASP A 323 -18.36 4.83 -2.58
CA ASP A 323 -19.76 4.87 -2.15
C ASP A 323 -20.46 6.09 -2.76
N TYR A 324 -21.79 6.01 -2.85
CA TYR A 324 -22.63 6.98 -3.53
C TYR A 324 -24.06 6.95 -3.01
N THR A 325 -24.81 7.98 -3.38
CA THR A 325 -26.27 8.03 -3.21
C THR A 325 -26.93 8.17 -4.58
N THR A 326 -28.08 7.55 -4.78
CA THR A 326 -28.80 7.60 -6.06
C THR A 326 -30.07 8.43 -5.93
N GLY A 327 -30.24 9.43 -6.79
CA GLY A 327 -31.47 10.19 -6.92
C GLY A 327 -32.56 9.44 -7.68
N GLU A 328 -33.81 9.91 -7.58
CA GLU A 328 -34.96 9.31 -8.28
C GLU A 328 -34.81 9.30 -9.82
N ASP A 329 -33.97 10.16 -10.36
CA ASP A 329 -33.66 10.25 -11.79
C ASP A 329 -32.52 9.31 -12.23
N GLY A 330 -32.00 8.47 -11.33
CA GLY A 330 -30.88 7.57 -11.57
C GLY A 330 -29.51 8.25 -11.56
N THR A 331 -29.42 9.50 -11.08
CA THR A 331 -28.14 10.20 -10.93
C THR A 331 -27.45 9.76 -9.63
N HIS A 332 -26.18 9.36 -9.72
CA HIS A 332 -25.36 8.96 -8.58
C HIS A 332 -24.50 10.12 -8.10
N THR A 333 -24.67 10.55 -6.86
CA THR A 333 -23.80 11.56 -6.22
C THR A 333 -22.81 10.86 -5.30
N VAL A 334 -21.52 11.18 -5.40
CA VAL A 334 -20.46 10.62 -4.56
C VAL A 334 -20.79 10.80 -3.07
N ALA A 335 -20.49 9.81 -2.23
CA ALA A 335 -20.61 9.95 -0.78
C ALA A 335 -19.50 10.86 -0.21
N LYS A 336 -19.78 11.58 0.88
CA LYS A 336 -18.80 12.48 1.54
C LYS A 336 -17.46 11.80 1.80
N THR A 337 -17.49 10.59 2.35
CA THR A 337 -16.29 9.81 2.72
C THR A 337 -15.32 9.61 1.57
N TYR A 338 -15.81 9.55 0.33
CA TYR A 338 -15.00 9.30 -0.87
C TYR A 338 -15.01 10.47 -1.86
N ALA A 339 -15.54 11.64 -1.49
CA ALA A 339 -15.38 12.82 -2.33
C ALA A 339 -13.89 13.15 -2.44
N PRO A 340 -13.37 13.37 -3.66
CA PRO A 340 -11.96 13.70 -3.82
C PRO A 340 -11.69 15.08 -3.21
N GLN A 341 -10.63 15.16 -2.41
CA GLN A 341 -10.02 16.43 -2.04
C GLN A 341 -9.08 16.90 -3.14
N THR A 342 -8.50 18.10 -3.00
CA THR A 342 -7.44 18.57 -3.91
C THR A 342 -6.32 17.53 -3.95
N THR A 343 -5.86 17.13 -5.14
CA THR A 343 -4.86 16.05 -5.37
C THR A 343 -5.29 14.62 -5.01
N GLY A 344 -6.49 14.45 -4.43
CA GLY A 344 -7.10 13.15 -4.19
C GLY A 344 -7.96 12.67 -5.35
N TYR A 345 -8.36 11.40 -5.32
CA TYR A 345 -9.16 10.80 -6.38
C TYR A 345 -10.25 9.85 -5.88
N ASN A 346 -11.21 9.54 -6.76
CA ASN A 346 -12.26 8.55 -6.57
C ASN A 346 -12.26 7.61 -7.79
N VAL A 347 -12.59 6.35 -7.56
CA VAL A 347 -12.74 5.33 -8.60
C VAL A 347 -14.13 4.71 -8.50
N ILE A 348 -14.88 4.71 -9.60
CA ILE A 348 -16.18 4.06 -9.70
C ILE A 348 -16.08 2.85 -10.63
N PRO A 349 -16.18 1.61 -10.13
CA PRO A 349 -16.26 0.42 -10.99
C PRO A 349 -17.60 0.38 -11.73
N LEU A 350 -17.56 -0.01 -12.99
CA LEU A 350 -18.69 -0.04 -13.90
C LEU A 350 -18.93 -1.46 -14.42
N LYS A 351 -20.18 -1.76 -14.75
CA LYS A 351 -20.54 -2.98 -15.47
C LYS A 351 -19.85 -2.96 -16.84
N VAL A 352 -19.29 -4.09 -17.25
CA VAL A 352 -18.63 -4.22 -18.55
C VAL A 352 -19.66 -4.68 -19.58
N PRO A 353 -20.12 -3.83 -20.51
CA PRO A 353 -20.99 -4.26 -21.59
C PRO A 353 -20.19 -5.00 -22.68
N GLU A 354 -20.90 -5.48 -23.70
CA GLU A 354 -20.29 -6.10 -24.88
C GLU A 354 -19.25 -5.17 -25.54
N ALA A 355 -18.20 -5.77 -26.11
CA ALA A 355 -17.14 -5.04 -26.79
C ALA A 355 -17.70 -4.12 -27.89
N ASN A 356 -17.06 -2.96 -28.08
CA ASN A 356 -17.46 -1.88 -28.97
C ASN A 356 -18.78 -1.18 -28.61
N THR A 357 -19.41 -1.52 -27.48
CA THR A 357 -20.50 -0.70 -26.94
C THR A 357 -19.96 0.68 -26.57
N GLU A 358 -20.66 1.72 -27.01
CA GLU A 358 -20.37 3.08 -26.58
C GLU A 358 -21.06 3.34 -25.25
N VAL A 359 -20.27 3.41 -24.18
CA VAL A 359 -20.75 3.84 -22.86
C VAL A 359 -20.62 5.35 -22.75
N GLN A 360 -21.50 5.98 -21.98
CA GLN A 360 -21.44 7.43 -21.76
C GLN A 360 -21.58 7.77 -20.28
N VAL A 361 -20.89 8.82 -19.86
CA VAL A 361 -21.07 9.48 -18.56
C VAL A 361 -21.59 10.89 -18.79
N ASN A 362 -22.70 11.24 -18.14
CA ASN A 362 -23.11 12.61 -17.92
C ASN A 362 -22.55 13.03 -16.54
N PHE A 363 -21.56 13.91 -16.54
CA PHE A 363 -20.84 14.36 -15.36
C PHE A 363 -21.30 15.75 -14.94
N GLN A 364 -21.41 15.96 -13.62
CA GLN A 364 -21.70 17.25 -13.03
C GLN A 364 -20.91 17.45 -11.73
N GLY A 365 -20.03 18.46 -11.70
CA GLY A 365 -19.37 18.96 -10.51
C GLY A 365 -20.37 19.62 -9.56
N LYS A 366 -20.19 19.41 -8.25
CA LYS A 366 -21.18 19.77 -7.22
C LYS A 366 -20.57 20.61 -6.09
N ALA A 367 -19.63 21.52 -6.40
CA ALA A 367 -18.99 22.38 -5.40
C ALA A 367 -20.01 22.99 -4.42
N ASN A 368 -19.71 22.91 -3.12
CA ASN A 368 -20.60 23.34 -2.02
C ASN A 368 -21.97 22.66 -1.98
N ALA A 369 -22.11 21.44 -2.50
CA ALA A 369 -23.31 20.63 -2.27
C ALA A 369 -23.55 20.39 -0.77
N ALA A 370 -24.81 20.25 -0.39
CA ALA A 370 -25.19 20.02 1.00
C ALA A 370 -24.55 18.72 1.53
N GLY A 371 -23.96 18.79 2.73
CA GLY A 371 -23.24 17.68 3.36
C GLY A 371 -21.72 17.68 3.13
N PHE A 372 -21.21 18.48 2.19
CA PHE A 372 -19.78 18.62 1.93
C PHE A 372 -19.20 19.88 2.58
N ASN A 373 -17.88 19.91 2.71
CA ASN A 373 -17.15 21.07 3.22
C ASN A 373 -17.31 22.25 2.27
N THR A 374 -17.30 23.47 2.83
CA THR A 374 -17.43 24.69 2.03
C THR A 374 -16.06 25.10 1.48
N VAL A 375 -16.00 25.30 0.17
CA VAL A 375 -14.81 25.71 -0.60
C VAL A 375 -15.07 27.00 -1.39
N ASP A 376 -14.02 27.63 -1.89
CA ASP A 376 -14.15 28.66 -2.93
C ASP A 376 -14.59 28.01 -4.25
N ALA A 377 -15.89 28.10 -4.54
CA ALA A 377 -16.45 27.54 -5.76
C ALA A 377 -15.91 28.18 -7.05
N SER A 378 -15.27 29.36 -6.97
CA SER A 378 -14.72 30.03 -8.16
C SER A 378 -13.48 29.33 -8.73
N ILE A 379 -12.79 28.53 -7.91
CA ILE A 379 -11.63 27.74 -8.34
C ILE A 379 -11.98 26.27 -8.63
N ALA A 380 -13.24 25.86 -8.47
CA ALA A 380 -13.64 24.46 -8.56
C ALA A 380 -13.29 23.85 -9.93
N GLY A 381 -12.77 22.62 -9.89
CA GLY A 381 -12.43 21.87 -11.09
C GLY A 381 -12.26 20.38 -10.79
N TRP A 382 -12.41 19.59 -11.84
CA TRP A 382 -12.32 18.14 -11.81
C TRP A 382 -11.50 17.65 -13.00
N ARG A 383 -10.92 16.45 -12.88
CA ARG A 383 -10.53 15.63 -14.03
C ARG A 383 -11.25 14.30 -13.95
N TYR A 384 -11.68 13.78 -15.08
CA TYR A 384 -12.32 12.47 -15.12
C TYR A 384 -12.19 11.80 -16.48
N GLY A 385 -12.29 10.47 -16.46
CA GLY A 385 -12.28 9.67 -17.67
C GLY A 385 -12.34 8.18 -17.36
N PHE A 386 -12.56 7.41 -18.42
CA PHE A 386 -12.71 5.96 -18.32
C PHE A 386 -11.35 5.27 -18.30
N VAL A 387 -11.26 4.17 -17.55
CA VAL A 387 -10.13 3.24 -17.59
C VAL A 387 -10.68 1.85 -17.80
N ALA A 388 -10.13 1.11 -18.77
CA ALA A 388 -10.48 -0.29 -19.02
C ALA A 388 -9.26 -1.18 -18.86
N LEU A 389 -9.46 -2.36 -18.28
CA LEU A 389 -8.47 -3.43 -18.22
C LEU A 389 -8.95 -4.57 -19.12
N LYS A 390 -8.06 -5.11 -19.95
CA LYS A 390 -8.35 -6.31 -20.77
C LYS A 390 -7.96 -7.59 -20.03
N ASN A 391 -8.51 -8.73 -20.46
CA ASN A 391 -8.15 -10.07 -19.95
C ASN A 391 -6.64 -10.41 -20.01
N GLY A 392 -5.86 -9.71 -20.86
CA GLY A 392 -4.41 -9.89 -20.96
C GLY A 392 -3.56 -8.89 -20.15
N GLY A 393 -4.18 -8.12 -19.26
CA GLY A 393 -3.49 -7.12 -18.44
C GLY A 393 -3.22 -5.79 -19.15
N GLU A 394 -3.56 -5.63 -20.43
CA GLU A 394 -3.43 -4.33 -21.12
C GLU A 394 -4.46 -3.32 -20.58
N ARG A 395 -4.00 -2.11 -20.27
CA ARG A 395 -4.85 -0.98 -19.86
C ARG A 395 -5.19 -0.11 -21.07
N VAL A 396 -6.42 0.37 -21.15
CA VAL A 396 -6.86 1.36 -22.14
C VAL A 396 -7.40 2.57 -21.39
N TYR A 397 -6.76 3.71 -21.59
CA TYR A 397 -7.11 4.99 -20.98
C TYR A 397 -8.00 5.79 -21.93
N GLY A 398 -9.19 6.15 -21.46
CA GLY A 398 -10.07 7.10 -22.14
C GLY A 398 -9.49 8.51 -22.13
N THR A 399 -10.05 9.38 -22.97
CA THR A 399 -9.70 10.81 -22.95
C THR A 399 -10.05 11.40 -21.59
N MET A 400 -9.11 12.13 -20.99
CA MET A 400 -9.35 12.94 -19.80
C MET A 400 -10.19 14.17 -20.14
N HIS A 401 -11.20 14.43 -19.33
CA HIS A 401 -12.08 15.59 -19.43
C HIS A 401 -11.96 16.49 -18.20
N SER A 402 -12.18 17.79 -18.37
CA SER A 402 -11.99 18.80 -17.32
C SER A 402 -13.19 19.74 -17.12
N SER A 403 -14.20 19.68 -17.99
CA SER A 403 -15.40 20.53 -17.86
C SER A 403 -16.17 20.15 -16.60
N ALA A 404 -16.63 21.15 -15.85
CA ALA A 404 -17.45 20.92 -14.66
C ALA A 404 -18.78 20.21 -14.96
N GLU A 405 -19.30 20.33 -16.19
CA GLU A 405 -20.48 19.60 -16.64
C GLU A 405 -20.27 19.11 -18.08
N GLY A 406 -20.75 17.92 -18.41
CA GLY A 406 -20.73 17.44 -19.80
C GLY A 406 -21.05 15.96 -19.97
N GLU A 407 -21.28 15.57 -21.22
CA GLU A 407 -21.54 14.19 -21.63
C GLU A 407 -20.36 13.68 -22.46
N TYR A 408 -19.82 12.52 -22.08
CA TYR A 408 -18.62 11.96 -22.69
C TYR A 408 -18.76 10.47 -22.92
N ALA A 409 -18.31 10.05 -24.10
CA ALA A 409 -18.43 8.69 -24.58
C ALA A 409 -17.09 7.95 -24.57
N PHE A 410 -17.14 6.64 -24.36
CA PHE A 410 -16.01 5.74 -24.45
C PHE A 410 -16.44 4.44 -25.13
N SER A 411 -15.65 3.97 -26.10
CA SER A 411 -15.88 2.68 -26.75
C SER A 411 -15.20 1.59 -25.95
N VAL A 412 -15.99 0.64 -25.43
CA VAL A 412 -15.45 -0.47 -24.63
C VAL A 412 -14.55 -1.34 -25.51
N PRO A 413 -13.28 -1.58 -25.11
CA PRO A 413 -12.35 -2.33 -25.94
C PRO A 413 -12.73 -3.82 -26.00
N GLU A 414 -12.23 -4.52 -27.01
CA GLU A 414 -12.31 -5.98 -27.06
C GLU A 414 -11.61 -6.61 -25.85
N ASN A 415 -12.18 -7.73 -25.37
CA ASN A 415 -11.68 -8.47 -24.20
C ASN A 415 -11.57 -7.64 -22.91
N CYS A 416 -12.38 -6.58 -22.77
CA CYS A 416 -12.49 -5.81 -21.53
C CYS A 416 -12.95 -6.73 -20.40
N SER A 417 -12.20 -6.75 -19.31
CA SER A 417 -12.46 -7.53 -18.09
C SER A 417 -12.97 -6.66 -16.95
N LYS A 418 -12.52 -5.41 -16.88
CA LYS A 418 -12.93 -4.44 -15.87
C LYS A 418 -12.99 -3.03 -16.50
N LEU A 419 -13.94 -2.22 -16.05
CA LEU A 419 -14.16 -0.86 -16.52
C LEU A 419 -14.41 0.05 -15.31
N TRP A 420 -13.84 1.25 -15.32
CA TRP A 420 -14.02 2.23 -14.26
C TRP A 420 -14.17 3.65 -14.83
N LEU A 421 -14.78 4.53 -14.04
CA LEU A 421 -14.61 5.97 -14.15
C LEU A 421 -13.68 6.44 -13.02
N VAL A 422 -12.62 7.17 -13.36
CA VAL A 422 -11.72 7.82 -12.40
C VAL A 422 -12.06 9.30 -12.34
N VAL A 423 -12.08 9.89 -11.14
CA VAL A 423 -12.37 11.32 -10.92
C VAL A 423 -11.37 11.91 -9.93
N THR A 424 -10.75 13.05 -10.22
CA THR A 424 -9.86 13.76 -9.29
C THR A 424 -10.37 15.16 -8.96
N GLY A 425 -10.02 15.62 -7.76
CA GLY A 425 -10.22 17.01 -7.34
C GLY A 425 -9.13 17.88 -7.94
N ALA A 426 -9.51 18.79 -8.85
CA ALA A 426 -8.58 19.51 -9.71
C ALA A 426 -8.87 21.01 -9.75
N PRO A 427 -8.72 21.73 -8.63
CA PRO A 427 -8.98 23.17 -8.60
C PRO A 427 -8.04 23.93 -9.53
N THR A 428 -8.51 25.06 -10.06
CA THR A 428 -7.72 25.94 -10.95
C THR A 428 -6.59 26.67 -10.22
N GLN A 429 -6.55 26.61 -8.89
CA GLN A 429 -5.48 27.15 -8.05
C GLN A 429 -5.09 26.11 -7.00
N TYR A 430 -3.78 25.93 -6.82
CA TYR A 430 -3.23 25.06 -5.79
C TYR A 430 -2.98 25.82 -4.50
N SER A 431 -3.30 25.19 -3.37
CA SER A 431 -2.97 25.65 -2.02
C SER A 431 -2.41 24.47 -1.24
N ALA A 432 -1.37 24.71 -0.44
CA ALA A 432 -0.81 23.69 0.43
C ALA A 432 -1.84 23.21 1.47
N HIS A 433 -1.75 21.94 1.84
CA HIS A 433 -2.56 21.32 2.89
C HIS A 433 -1.92 21.53 4.26
N ALA A 434 -2.65 22.18 5.17
CA ALA A 434 -2.21 22.37 6.55
C ALA A 434 -2.39 21.09 7.35
N TRP A 435 -1.44 20.77 8.22
CA TRP A 435 -1.67 19.73 9.23
C TRP A 435 -2.31 20.36 10.46
N ASP A 436 -3.59 20.16 10.69
CA ASP A 436 -4.31 20.70 11.84
C ASP A 436 -5.21 19.69 12.59
N ASP A 437 -5.27 18.44 12.12
CA ASP A 437 -6.12 17.36 12.61
C ASP A 437 -7.63 17.68 12.50
N ASP A 438 -8.02 18.57 11.58
CA ASP A 438 -9.40 19.03 11.36
C ASP A 438 -9.90 18.84 9.91
N ASN A 439 -10.41 17.63 9.65
CA ASN A 439 -11.03 17.27 8.36
C ASN A 439 -12.24 18.17 7.95
N SER A 440 -12.78 19.02 8.84
CA SER A 440 -13.95 19.85 8.51
C SER A 440 -13.62 21.06 7.63
N ASN A 441 -12.34 21.41 7.52
CA ASN A 441 -11.85 22.53 6.73
C ASN A 441 -11.18 22.11 5.42
N ASP A 442 -10.92 20.81 5.23
CA ASP A 442 -10.33 20.28 4.00
C ASP A 442 -11.20 20.55 2.77
N ALA A 443 -10.56 20.91 1.66
CA ALA A 443 -11.26 21.12 0.40
C ALA A 443 -11.83 19.80 -0.14
N GLU A 444 -13.15 19.73 -0.32
CA GLU A 444 -13.86 18.59 -0.92
C GLU A 444 -14.45 19.00 -2.29
N TRP A 445 -14.27 18.16 -3.31
CA TRP A 445 -14.74 18.39 -4.68
C TRP A 445 -15.80 17.35 -5.09
N PRO A 446 -17.02 17.41 -4.53
CA PRO A 446 -18.07 16.45 -4.85
C PRO A 446 -18.54 16.56 -6.30
N TYR A 447 -19.08 15.47 -6.80
CA TYR A 447 -19.63 15.36 -8.16
C TYR A 447 -20.81 14.39 -8.21
N ALA A 448 -21.54 14.44 -9.31
CA ALA A 448 -22.60 13.52 -9.65
C ALA A 448 -22.41 12.98 -11.07
N VAL A 449 -22.82 11.74 -11.29
CA VAL A 449 -22.71 11.05 -12.58
C VAL A 449 -23.98 10.27 -12.91
N LYS A 450 -24.29 10.20 -14.19
CA LYS A 450 -25.31 9.30 -14.73
C LYS A 450 -24.76 8.59 -15.96
N PHE A 451 -24.99 7.29 -16.07
CA PHE A 451 -24.43 6.46 -17.12
C PHE A 451 -25.46 6.05 -18.18
N THR A 452 -24.99 5.86 -19.42
CA THR A 452 -25.74 5.26 -20.51
C THR A 452 -24.99 4.03 -21.04
N ASN A 453 -25.71 2.95 -21.35
CA ASN A 453 -25.18 1.64 -21.79
C ASN A 453 -24.21 0.94 -20.82
N THR A 454 -24.07 1.46 -19.61
CA THR A 454 -23.43 0.85 -18.45
C THR A 454 -24.04 1.47 -17.20
N ASN A 455 -23.68 0.96 -16.03
CA ASN A 455 -23.88 1.65 -14.76
C ASN A 455 -22.82 1.19 -13.75
N ILE A 456 -22.85 1.73 -12.53
CA ILE A 456 -22.00 1.31 -11.42
C ILE A 456 -22.16 -0.21 -11.22
N LEU A 457 -21.02 -0.90 -11.05
CA LEU A 457 -21.00 -2.33 -10.79
C LEU A 457 -21.78 -2.63 -9.50
N GLY A 458 -22.74 -3.55 -9.56
CA GLY A 458 -23.61 -3.87 -8.43
C GLY A 458 -24.73 -2.86 -8.18
N TYR A 459 -24.99 -1.90 -9.09
CA TYR A 459 -26.18 -1.07 -9.03
C TYR A 459 -27.41 -1.82 -9.56
N VAL A 460 -28.56 -1.61 -8.90
CA VAL A 460 -29.89 -2.01 -9.38
C VAL A 460 -30.87 -0.85 -9.24
N ASP A 461 -31.77 -0.74 -10.22
CA ASP A 461 -32.84 0.25 -10.19
C ASP A 461 -34.03 -0.31 -9.37
N SER A 462 -34.13 0.13 -8.13
CA SER A 462 -35.18 -0.28 -7.19
C SER A 462 -36.56 0.31 -7.49
N SER A 463 -36.73 1.07 -8.59
CA SER A 463 -38.04 1.54 -9.05
C SER A 463 -38.88 0.45 -9.74
N GLY A 464 -38.30 -0.73 -10.00
CA GLY A 464 -38.99 -1.87 -10.58
C GLY A 464 -39.91 -2.61 -9.59
N ASP A 465 -40.85 -3.40 -10.15
CA ASP A 465 -41.74 -4.30 -9.38
C ASP A 465 -41.07 -5.66 -9.08
N GLU A 466 -39.75 -5.78 -9.26
CA GLU A 466 -39.03 -7.03 -9.03
C GLU A 466 -38.94 -7.33 -7.53
N THR A 467 -39.23 -8.58 -7.16
CA THR A 467 -39.18 -9.04 -5.77
C THR A 467 -37.85 -9.73 -5.50
N PRO A 468 -37.24 -9.52 -4.31
CA PRO A 468 -36.03 -10.24 -3.92
C PRO A 468 -36.19 -11.76 -4.06
N GLU A 469 -35.12 -12.44 -4.46
CA GLU A 469 -35.04 -13.90 -4.61
C GLU A 469 -33.78 -14.50 -3.97
N SER A 470 -33.83 -15.78 -3.61
CA SER A 470 -32.67 -16.51 -3.09
C SER A 470 -31.72 -16.89 -4.23
N LYS A 471 -30.42 -16.87 -3.95
CA LYS A 471 -29.37 -17.13 -4.95
C LYS A 471 -28.25 -17.98 -4.35
N ASP A 472 -27.80 -18.97 -5.11
CA ASP A 472 -26.63 -19.78 -4.75
C ASP A 472 -25.41 -19.36 -5.60
N PHE A 473 -24.28 -19.23 -4.91
CA PHE A 473 -22.95 -18.96 -5.47
C PHE A 473 -22.05 -20.14 -5.15
N MET A 474 -21.37 -20.67 -6.17
CA MET A 474 -20.47 -21.82 -6.05
C MET A 474 -19.06 -21.39 -6.44
N TYR A 475 -18.10 -21.63 -5.55
CA TYR A 475 -16.69 -21.36 -5.77
C TYR A 475 -15.89 -22.64 -5.59
N ASN A 476 -15.09 -22.98 -6.60
CA ASN A 476 -14.10 -24.06 -6.51
C ASN A 476 -12.74 -23.43 -6.25
N LEU A 477 -12.13 -23.74 -5.11
CA LEU A 477 -10.88 -23.17 -4.64
C LEU A 477 -9.82 -24.25 -4.58
N THR A 478 -8.59 -23.86 -4.94
CA THR A 478 -7.41 -24.69 -4.78
C THR A 478 -6.30 -23.82 -4.22
N PHE A 479 -5.60 -24.31 -3.20
CA PHE A 479 -4.41 -23.69 -2.63
C PHE A 479 -3.56 -24.75 -1.88
N PRO A 480 -2.24 -24.56 -1.77
CA PRO A 480 -1.34 -25.57 -1.22
C PRO A 480 -1.51 -25.77 0.29
N ALA A 481 -1.17 -26.94 0.78
CA ALA A 481 -1.02 -27.16 2.22
C ALA A 481 0.09 -26.27 2.80
N ASP A 482 -0.15 -25.66 3.97
CA ASP A 482 0.80 -24.76 4.60
C ASP A 482 1.01 -25.15 6.07
N ALA A 483 2.27 -25.30 6.46
CA ALA A 483 2.65 -25.75 7.79
C ALA A 483 2.67 -24.62 8.83
N GLU A 484 2.80 -23.37 8.39
CA GLU A 484 3.15 -22.25 9.26
C GLU A 484 2.15 -21.10 9.17
N ALA A 485 1.60 -20.83 7.98
CA ALA A 485 0.72 -19.71 7.74
C ALA A 485 -0.75 -20.11 7.52
N TYR A 486 -1.63 -19.14 7.80
CA TYR A 486 -3.08 -19.22 7.55
C TYR A 486 -3.42 -18.98 6.07
N SER A 487 -2.58 -19.48 5.16
CA SER A 487 -2.67 -19.20 3.73
C SER A 487 -3.94 -19.79 3.11
N GLY A 488 -4.28 -19.28 1.92
CA GLY A 488 -5.55 -19.58 1.28
C GLY A 488 -5.76 -18.78 0.02
N LYS A 489 -7.02 -18.48 -0.29
CA LYS A 489 -7.44 -17.74 -1.48
C LYS A 489 -8.56 -16.75 -1.16
N THR A 490 -8.49 -15.59 -1.79
CA THR A 490 -9.57 -14.59 -1.78
C THR A 490 -10.46 -14.76 -3.00
N VAL A 491 -11.78 -14.67 -2.80
CA VAL A 491 -12.76 -14.66 -3.88
C VAL A 491 -13.72 -13.48 -3.76
N ALA A 492 -13.96 -12.81 -4.88
CA ALA A 492 -14.94 -11.74 -4.96
C ALA A 492 -16.34 -12.32 -5.23
N VAL A 493 -17.34 -11.79 -4.55
CA VAL A 493 -18.74 -12.05 -4.87
C VAL A 493 -19.10 -11.33 -6.17
N ASP A 494 -19.87 -11.99 -7.03
CA ASP A 494 -20.48 -11.33 -8.18
C ASP A 494 -21.51 -10.31 -7.69
N ALA A 495 -21.07 -9.06 -7.59
CA ALA A 495 -21.83 -7.95 -7.04
C ALA A 495 -23.12 -7.68 -7.83
N ASP A 496 -23.12 -7.87 -9.15
CA ASP A 496 -24.31 -7.68 -9.99
C ASP A 496 -25.35 -8.77 -9.73
N GLN A 497 -24.93 -10.04 -9.65
CA GLN A 497 -25.85 -11.13 -9.33
C GLN A 497 -26.41 -11.02 -7.92
N LEU A 498 -25.59 -10.63 -6.94
CA LEU A 498 -26.05 -10.43 -5.57
C LEU A 498 -27.02 -9.25 -5.48
N ALA A 499 -26.68 -8.13 -6.11
CA ALA A 499 -27.52 -6.94 -6.12
C ALA A 499 -28.89 -7.20 -6.79
N THR A 500 -28.87 -7.91 -7.92
CA THR A 500 -30.10 -8.33 -8.61
C THR A 500 -30.94 -9.28 -7.76
N ALA A 501 -30.32 -10.29 -7.13
CA ALA A 501 -31.04 -11.22 -6.28
C ALA A 501 -31.74 -10.52 -5.10
N PHE A 502 -31.05 -9.58 -4.45
CA PHE A 502 -31.62 -8.87 -3.30
C PHE A 502 -32.46 -7.65 -3.68
N GLN A 503 -32.45 -7.23 -4.94
CA GLN A 503 -33.07 -5.97 -5.38
C GLN A 503 -32.56 -4.77 -4.56
N LEU A 504 -31.26 -4.82 -4.24
CA LEU A 504 -30.54 -3.81 -3.48
C LEU A 504 -29.18 -3.58 -4.15
N SER A 505 -28.80 -2.33 -4.34
CA SER A 505 -27.47 -2.00 -4.86
C SER A 505 -26.40 -2.42 -3.84
N SER A 506 -25.17 -2.71 -4.30
CA SER A 506 -24.12 -3.23 -3.42
C SER A 506 -23.85 -2.38 -2.17
N ASN A 507 -23.90 -1.05 -2.28
CA ASN A 507 -23.76 -0.16 -1.13
C ASN A 507 -24.96 -0.25 -0.16
N GLU A 508 -26.18 -0.42 -0.66
CA GLU A 508 -27.36 -0.68 0.16
C GLU A 508 -27.29 -2.03 0.87
N ILE A 509 -26.70 -3.04 0.21
CA ILE A 509 -26.42 -4.34 0.82
C ILE A 509 -25.45 -4.15 1.98
N THR A 510 -24.27 -3.57 1.74
CA THR A 510 -23.25 -3.35 2.78
C THR A 510 -23.81 -2.53 3.95
N ALA A 511 -24.57 -1.46 3.68
CA ALA A 511 -25.21 -0.65 4.73
C ALA A 511 -26.29 -1.38 5.54
N LYS A 512 -26.87 -2.47 5.01
CA LYS A 512 -27.91 -3.27 5.68
C LYS A 512 -27.36 -4.52 6.38
N ILE A 513 -26.09 -4.89 6.15
CA ILE A 513 -25.43 -5.99 6.88
C ILE A 513 -25.39 -5.65 8.38
N GLY A 514 -25.60 -6.66 9.23
CA GLY A 514 -25.78 -6.49 10.67
C GLY A 514 -27.17 -5.96 11.07
N GLY A 515 -27.91 -5.37 10.13
CA GLY A 515 -29.28 -4.86 10.26
C GLY A 515 -30.31 -5.81 9.65
N ALA A 516 -30.89 -5.41 8.51
CA ALA A 516 -31.88 -6.18 7.76
C ALA A 516 -31.27 -7.39 7.02
N ILE A 517 -29.96 -7.35 6.78
CA ILE A 517 -29.18 -8.47 6.25
C ILE A 517 -28.36 -9.06 7.39
N LYS A 518 -28.51 -10.36 7.64
CA LYS A 518 -27.78 -11.09 8.67
C LYS A 518 -26.80 -12.06 8.02
N PHE A 519 -25.61 -12.17 8.61
CA PHE A 519 -24.56 -13.08 8.16
C PHE A 519 -24.61 -14.38 8.96
N TYR A 520 -24.47 -15.51 8.26
CA TYR A 520 -24.49 -16.84 8.85
C TYR A 520 -23.44 -17.74 8.23
N ALA A 521 -22.95 -18.72 8.98
CA ALA A 521 -22.47 -19.97 8.41
C ALA A 521 -23.62 -20.98 8.29
N ILE A 522 -23.48 -21.94 7.38
CA ILE A 522 -24.43 -23.05 7.23
C ILE A 522 -23.71 -24.36 7.53
N ASN A 523 -24.13 -25.04 8.59
CA ASN A 523 -23.62 -26.37 8.91
C ASN A 523 -24.03 -27.38 7.83
N SER A 524 -23.35 -28.53 7.81
CA SER A 524 -23.60 -29.65 6.90
C SER A 524 -25.05 -30.19 6.97
N ASN A 525 -25.71 -30.02 8.11
CA ASN A 525 -27.12 -30.36 8.33
C ASN A 525 -28.13 -29.29 7.86
N GLY A 526 -27.64 -28.13 7.41
CA GLY A 526 -28.45 -26.99 6.97
C GLY A 526 -28.74 -25.93 8.03
N ASP A 527 -28.25 -26.08 9.27
CA ASP A 527 -28.49 -25.11 10.33
C ASP A 527 -27.75 -23.80 10.07
N LEU A 528 -28.45 -22.67 10.23
CA LEU A 528 -27.87 -21.33 10.18
C LEU A 528 -27.24 -20.96 11.52
N ILE A 529 -25.95 -20.65 11.52
CA ILE A 529 -25.17 -20.29 12.70
C ILE A 529 -24.76 -18.82 12.59
N SER A 530 -25.28 -17.98 13.47
CA SER A 530 -24.97 -16.54 13.48
C SER A 530 -23.73 -16.18 14.32
N GLN A 531 -23.25 -17.12 15.13
CA GLN A 531 -22.10 -16.89 16.00
C GLN A 531 -20.81 -17.01 15.18
N THR A 532 -20.13 -15.88 15.00
CA THR A 532 -18.82 -15.82 14.37
C THR A 532 -17.77 -16.46 15.27
N THR A 533 -16.84 -17.19 14.67
CA THR A 533 -15.76 -17.88 15.38
C THR A 533 -14.37 -17.51 14.86
N ALA A 534 -14.29 -16.76 13.76
CA ALA A 534 -13.06 -16.16 13.22
C ALA A 534 -13.17 -14.62 13.22
N ASN A 535 -12.29 -13.90 12.52
CA ASN A 535 -12.28 -12.43 12.56
C ASN A 535 -13.53 -11.83 11.88
N GLY A 536 -14.05 -10.74 12.44
CA GLY A 536 -15.18 -10.00 11.87
C GLY A 536 -16.38 -10.91 11.54
N TYR A 537 -16.85 -10.84 10.29
CA TYR A 537 -17.82 -11.78 9.72
C TYR A 537 -17.13 -13.08 9.30
N GLY A 538 -16.68 -13.85 10.29
CA GLY A 538 -15.82 -15.01 10.07
C GLY A 538 -16.23 -16.26 10.82
N HIS A 539 -16.00 -17.43 10.21
CA HIS A 539 -16.24 -18.72 10.84
C HIS A 539 -15.09 -19.69 10.57
N TRP A 540 -14.70 -20.44 11.60
CA TRP A 540 -13.90 -21.66 11.49
C TRP A 540 -14.82 -22.86 11.26
N PHE A 541 -14.38 -23.77 10.41
CA PHE A 541 -15.12 -24.97 10.04
C PHE A 541 -14.31 -26.24 10.33
N SER A 542 -15.02 -27.28 10.73
CA SER A 542 -14.46 -28.63 10.87
C SER A 542 -14.27 -29.31 9.52
N SER A 543 -13.67 -30.50 9.53
CA SER A 543 -13.54 -31.34 8.32
C SER A 543 -14.88 -31.75 7.71
N ALA A 544 -15.99 -31.65 8.46
CA ALA A 544 -17.33 -31.92 7.98
C ALA A 544 -18.04 -30.67 7.41
N GLY A 545 -17.41 -29.50 7.47
CA GLY A 545 -18.01 -28.23 7.07
C GLY A 545 -18.94 -27.61 8.13
N ASP A 546 -18.89 -28.08 9.37
CA ASP A 546 -19.66 -27.52 10.49
C ASP A 546 -18.85 -26.47 11.27
N VAL A 547 -19.52 -25.42 11.75
CA VAL A 547 -18.90 -24.34 12.54
C VAL A 547 -18.30 -24.89 13.83
N VAL A 548 -17.05 -24.50 14.08
CA VAL A 548 -16.30 -24.80 15.29
C VAL A 548 -15.56 -23.54 15.77
N ASN A 549 -15.02 -23.59 16.99
CA ASN A 549 -14.07 -22.58 17.45
C ASN A 549 -12.66 -22.87 16.91
N TRP A 550 -11.81 -21.85 16.87
CA TRP A 550 -10.38 -22.04 16.65
C TRP A 550 -9.82 -23.03 17.68
N GLY A 551 -9.05 -24.01 17.21
CA GLY A 551 -8.50 -25.08 18.06
C GLY A 551 -8.44 -26.41 17.32
N ASP A 552 -8.47 -27.52 18.05
CA ASP A 552 -8.16 -28.88 17.55
C ASP A 552 -9.10 -29.41 16.45
N THR A 553 -10.30 -28.84 16.32
CA THR A 553 -11.31 -29.30 15.37
C THR A 553 -11.44 -28.41 14.13
N ALA A 554 -10.71 -27.29 14.05
CA ALA A 554 -10.81 -26.31 12.98
C ALA A 554 -9.87 -26.64 11.79
N TYR A 555 -10.38 -26.81 10.58
CA TYR A 555 -9.58 -27.16 9.41
C TYR A 555 -9.41 -25.98 8.47
N VAL A 556 -10.51 -25.31 8.12
CA VAL A 556 -10.51 -24.15 7.23
C VAL A 556 -11.31 -23.02 7.87
N PHE A 557 -11.04 -21.78 7.46
CA PHE A 557 -11.84 -20.62 7.83
C PHE A 557 -12.32 -19.89 6.59
N SER A 558 -13.39 -19.10 6.77
CA SER A 558 -13.84 -18.12 5.78
C SER A 558 -14.28 -16.84 6.48
N GLU A 559 -13.68 -15.72 6.07
CA GLU A 559 -13.90 -14.38 6.58
C GLU A 559 -14.42 -13.46 5.47
N PHE A 560 -15.55 -12.79 5.72
CA PHE A 560 -16.19 -11.90 4.75
C PHE A 560 -15.81 -10.44 4.97
N ASP A 561 -15.25 -9.82 3.93
CA ASP A 561 -15.05 -8.38 3.80
C ASP A 561 -16.29 -7.75 3.15
N GLU A 562 -17.08 -7.06 3.98
CA GLU A 562 -18.31 -6.39 3.56
C GLU A 562 -18.09 -5.17 2.66
N ALA A 563 -16.94 -4.50 2.77
CA ALA A 563 -16.61 -3.33 1.97
C ALA A 563 -16.23 -3.74 0.54
N GLY A 564 -15.47 -4.83 0.40
CA GLY A 564 -15.09 -5.39 -0.89
C GLY A 564 -16.10 -6.39 -1.48
N LEU A 565 -17.07 -6.87 -0.69
CA LEU A 565 -17.88 -8.06 -0.99
C LEU A 565 -17.01 -9.26 -1.38
N LYS A 566 -16.01 -9.58 -0.54
CA LYS A 566 -15.04 -10.66 -0.79
C LYS A 566 -15.00 -11.64 0.38
N PHE A 567 -14.64 -12.89 0.09
CA PHE A 567 -14.33 -13.90 1.10
C PHE A 567 -12.85 -14.24 1.06
N SER A 568 -12.19 -14.19 2.21
CA SER A 568 -10.88 -14.80 2.43
C SER A 568 -11.08 -16.19 2.99
N VAL A 569 -10.72 -17.22 2.22
CA VAL A 569 -10.84 -18.62 2.62
C VAL A 569 -9.45 -19.19 2.82
N GLY A 570 -9.15 -19.70 4.01
CA GLY A 570 -7.81 -20.22 4.33
C GLY A 570 -7.82 -21.44 5.23
N GLN A 571 -6.62 -21.90 5.60
CA GLN A 571 -6.41 -23.13 6.35
C GLN A 571 -5.92 -22.93 7.79
N TYR A 572 -6.09 -23.97 8.60
CA TYR A 572 -5.38 -24.10 9.86
C TYR A 572 -3.95 -24.62 9.58
N PRO A 573 -2.89 -23.92 10.02
CA PRO A 573 -1.50 -24.29 9.73
C PRO A 573 -1.15 -25.71 10.19
N GLY A 574 -0.47 -26.45 9.32
CA GLY A 574 0.10 -27.77 9.61
C GLY A 574 -0.92 -28.90 9.78
N ARG A 575 -2.18 -28.67 9.41
CA ARG A 575 -3.27 -29.65 9.61
C ARG A 575 -3.73 -30.33 8.32
N LEU A 576 -3.72 -29.62 7.21
CA LEU A 576 -4.25 -30.09 5.94
C LEU A 576 -3.14 -30.78 5.14
N THR A 577 -3.51 -31.78 4.35
CA THR A 577 -2.57 -32.49 3.46
C THR A 577 -3.02 -32.34 2.01
N THR A 578 -2.07 -32.28 1.09
CA THR A 578 -2.33 -32.37 -0.35
C THR A 578 -3.29 -33.52 -0.68
N GLY A 579 -4.35 -33.21 -1.43
CA GLY A 579 -5.43 -34.09 -1.82
C GLY A 579 -6.64 -34.08 -0.87
N ASP A 580 -6.56 -33.38 0.28
CA ASP A 580 -7.72 -33.17 1.13
C ASP A 580 -8.75 -32.26 0.44
N THR A 581 -10.04 -32.53 0.70
CA THR A 581 -11.14 -31.73 0.16
C THR A 581 -12.11 -31.33 1.26
N TYR A 582 -12.60 -30.09 1.20
CA TYR A 582 -13.56 -29.55 2.16
C TYR A 582 -14.67 -28.81 1.44
N THR A 583 -15.89 -28.85 1.98
CA THR A 583 -17.00 -28.00 1.55
C THR A 583 -17.48 -27.19 2.74
N ILE A 584 -17.47 -25.86 2.61
CA ILE A 584 -17.99 -24.94 3.63
C ILE A 584 -19.02 -24.00 3.03
N LYS A 585 -19.93 -23.50 3.85
CA LYS A 585 -21.02 -22.63 3.41
C LYS A 585 -21.23 -21.44 4.34
N GLN A 586 -21.44 -20.28 3.74
CA GLN A 586 -21.86 -19.06 4.42
C GLN A 586 -23.05 -18.43 3.70
N ALA A 587 -23.77 -17.54 4.35
CA ALA A 587 -24.94 -16.91 3.78
C ALA A 587 -25.15 -15.47 4.26
N LEU A 588 -25.71 -14.67 3.36
CA LEU A 588 -26.41 -13.43 3.70
C LEU A 588 -27.91 -13.71 3.63
N VAL A 589 -28.63 -13.45 4.72
CA VAL A 589 -30.09 -13.58 4.79
C VAL A 589 -30.70 -12.20 4.89
N TYR A 590 -31.45 -11.78 3.88
CA TYR A 590 -32.08 -10.48 3.80
C TYR A 590 -33.57 -10.59 4.14
N GLU A 591 -33.99 -9.97 5.26
CA GLU A 591 -35.40 -9.76 5.58
C GLU A 591 -35.90 -8.47 4.89
N TYR A 592 -36.51 -8.63 3.72
CA TYR A 592 -36.97 -7.50 2.89
C TYR A 592 -38.34 -6.96 3.29
N GLU A 593 -39.16 -7.80 3.93
CA GLU A 593 -40.42 -7.44 4.58
C GLU A 593 -40.57 -8.27 5.85
N SER A 594 -41.34 -7.80 6.83
CA SER A 594 -41.50 -8.51 8.09
C SER A 594 -41.96 -9.96 7.88
N GLY A 595 -41.12 -10.91 8.30
CA GLY A 595 -41.37 -12.34 8.15
C GLY A 595 -41.16 -12.91 6.75
N LYS A 596 -40.64 -12.13 5.79
CA LYS A 596 -40.21 -12.59 4.47
C LYS A 596 -38.72 -12.35 4.29
N SER A 597 -38.00 -13.42 3.96
CA SER A 597 -36.57 -13.35 3.71
C SER A 597 -36.17 -14.11 2.45
N VAL A 598 -35.04 -13.69 1.90
CA VAL A 598 -34.29 -14.40 0.86
C VAL A 598 -32.87 -14.65 1.34
N GLN A 599 -32.20 -15.61 0.73
CA GLN A 599 -30.86 -16.03 1.11
C GLN A 599 -29.93 -16.05 -0.09
N ALA A 600 -28.79 -15.39 0.04
CA ALA A 600 -27.63 -15.62 -0.81
C ALA A 600 -26.73 -16.67 -0.13
N THR A 601 -26.60 -17.85 -0.71
CA THR A 601 -25.74 -18.93 -0.21
C THR A 601 -24.43 -18.95 -0.94
N PHE A 602 -23.31 -18.90 -0.23
CA PHE A 602 -21.97 -19.03 -0.77
C PHE A 602 -21.42 -20.39 -0.38
N THR A 603 -21.18 -21.26 -1.36
CA THR A 603 -20.58 -22.58 -1.16
C THR A 603 -19.17 -22.58 -1.72
N PHE A 604 -18.21 -23.00 -0.89
CA PHE A 604 -16.80 -23.11 -1.25
C PHE A 604 -16.42 -24.59 -1.22
N ASP A 605 -16.12 -25.14 -2.39
CA ASP A 605 -15.52 -26.46 -2.54
C ASP A 605 -14.00 -26.27 -2.67
N ILE A 606 -13.26 -26.75 -1.68
CA ILE A 606 -11.84 -26.50 -1.47
C ILE A 606 -11.06 -27.79 -1.70
N GLU A 607 -10.05 -27.74 -2.55
CA GLU A 607 -9.05 -28.79 -2.78
C GLU A 607 -7.67 -28.31 -2.34
N ILE A 608 -6.97 -29.11 -1.54
CA ILE A 608 -5.62 -28.79 -1.07
C ILE A 608 -4.60 -29.42 -2.02
N GLU A 609 -3.66 -28.62 -2.54
CA GLU A 609 -2.63 -29.09 -3.48
C GLU A 609 -1.23 -29.27 -2.89
#